data_AF-A0A1J5X5E4-F1
#
_entry.id   AF-A0A1J5X5E4-F1
#
_cell.length_a   1.000
_cell.length_b   1.000
_cell.length_c   1.000
_cell.angle_alpha   90.00
_cell.angle_beta   90.00
_cell.angle_gamma   90.00
#
_symmetry.space_group_name_H-M   'P 1'
#
loop_
_entity.id
_entity.type
_entity.pdbx_description
1 polymer ?
#
loop_
_entity_poly.entity_id
_entity_poly.type
_entity_poly.pdbx_seq_one_letter_code
_entity_poly.pdbx_strand_id
1 'polypeptide(L)'
;MCEAQREMFEIEALRVQIGERDAVAVQLAGMFMDHAECCVKLLEKEFPTTSFYLIQETKCAPCCLDIVTARIVGADALLHYGPRCHAPQRHSLAVYSFPGKMPLPDDALREAVRRGKEACLLETRNKKILVEVSPEYSHRSETIKTEIRTAFRIDAEDEDPPSDELFSVDLLVLFGRKSSYSSFLTTRNSFAAALHIDPSEGSFFYSTETATRRYAQRSALVERAKKG
;
A
#
# COMPACT_ATOMS: atom_id res chain seq x y z
N MET A 1 15.88 12.61 -15.69
CA MET A 1 14.77 11.81 -15.12
C MET A 1 14.89 10.41 -15.68
N CYS A 2 14.87 9.40 -14.81
CA CYS A 2 15.12 8.00 -15.21
C CYS A 2 13.82 7.28 -15.58
N GLU A 3 13.94 6.21 -16.34
CA GLU A 3 12.85 5.31 -16.75
C GLU A 3 12.05 4.78 -15.55
N ALA A 4 12.73 4.48 -14.43
CA ALA A 4 12.09 4.05 -13.20
C ALA A 4 11.06 5.05 -12.64
N GLN A 5 11.26 6.37 -12.81
CA GLN A 5 10.29 7.38 -12.38
C GLN A 5 9.04 7.37 -13.27
N ARG A 6 9.20 7.13 -14.57
CA ARG A 6 8.09 7.01 -15.52
C ARG A 6 7.24 5.78 -15.23
N GLU A 7 7.90 4.67 -14.90
CA GLU A 7 7.21 3.45 -14.50
C GLU A 7 6.50 3.63 -13.16
N MET A 8 7.15 4.24 -12.17
CA MET A 8 6.58 4.47 -10.84
C MET A 8 5.27 5.25 -10.88
N PHE A 9 5.20 6.28 -11.71
CA PHE A 9 4.00 7.10 -11.92
C PHE A 9 3.17 6.66 -13.14
N GLU A 10 3.43 5.48 -13.70
CA GLU A 10 2.61 4.87 -14.75
C GLU A 10 2.31 5.83 -15.93
N ILE A 11 3.30 6.63 -16.33
CA ILE A 11 3.12 7.75 -17.27
C ILE A 11 2.49 7.31 -18.60
N GLU A 12 2.87 6.15 -19.12
CA GLU A 12 2.30 5.64 -20.38
C GLU A 12 0.82 5.28 -20.24
N ALA A 13 0.41 4.72 -19.09
CA ALA A 13 -1.00 4.46 -18.81
C ALA A 13 -1.77 5.78 -18.61
N LEU A 14 -1.15 6.75 -17.94
CA LEU A 14 -1.72 8.09 -17.77
C LEU A 14 -1.99 8.76 -19.12
N ARG A 15 -1.05 8.71 -20.06
CA ARG A 15 -1.21 9.28 -21.42
C ARG A 15 -2.45 8.78 -22.14
N VAL A 16 -2.76 7.50 -22.01
CA VAL A 16 -3.94 6.89 -22.63
C VAL A 16 -5.24 7.39 -21.99
N GLN A 17 -5.24 7.71 -20.70
CA GLN A 17 -6.45 8.03 -19.94
C GLN A 17 -6.73 9.53 -19.83
N ILE A 18 -5.69 10.35 -19.61
CA ILE A 18 -5.86 11.76 -19.22
C ILE A 18 -6.42 12.62 -20.35
N GLY A 19 -6.08 12.27 -21.60
CA GLY A 19 -6.45 13.05 -22.79
C GLY A 19 -5.84 14.45 -22.78
N GLU A 20 -6.44 15.36 -23.54
CA GLU A 20 -6.08 16.79 -23.49
C GLU A 20 -6.76 17.44 -22.28
N ARG A 21 -5.96 18.06 -21.41
CA ARG A 21 -6.40 18.75 -20.19
C ARG A 21 -5.63 20.06 -20.04
N ASP A 22 -6.32 21.09 -19.54
CA ASP A 22 -5.71 22.40 -19.33
C ASP A 22 -5.10 22.48 -17.93
N ALA A 23 -5.82 21.95 -16.92
CA ALA A 23 -5.44 22.08 -15.51
C ALA A 23 -5.75 20.82 -14.71
N VAL A 24 -4.72 20.18 -14.14
CA VAL A 24 -4.84 18.91 -13.42
C VAL A 24 -4.34 19.07 -11.99
N ALA A 25 -5.20 18.79 -11.03
CA ALA A 25 -4.79 18.67 -9.64
C ALA A 25 -4.12 17.30 -9.42
N VAL A 26 -2.99 17.28 -8.75
CA VAL A 26 -2.21 16.07 -8.45
C VAL A 26 -2.26 15.81 -6.96
N GLN A 27 -2.84 14.68 -6.59
CA GLN A 27 -2.89 14.20 -5.22
C GLN A 27 -2.00 12.96 -5.08
N LEU A 28 -1.13 12.98 -4.08
CA LEU A 28 -0.23 11.87 -3.76
C LEU A 28 -0.58 11.30 -2.40
N ALA A 29 -0.76 9.98 -2.32
CA ALA A 29 -0.78 9.29 -1.04
C ALA A 29 0.59 9.44 -0.34
N GLY A 30 0.60 9.35 0.99
CA GLY A 30 1.82 9.57 1.81
C GLY A 30 3.05 8.79 1.34
N MET A 31 2.87 7.58 0.79
CA MET A 31 3.94 6.75 0.25
C MET A 31 4.68 7.36 -0.97
N PHE A 32 4.06 8.29 -1.69
CA PHE A 32 4.61 8.98 -2.86
C PHE A 32 5.07 10.42 -2.57
N MET A 33 4.88 10.92 -1.34
CA MET A 33 5.16 12.33 -1.02
C MET A 33 6.64 12.68 -1.14
N ASP A 34 7.55 11.76 -0.81
CA ASP A 34 8.99 11.94 -0.99
C ASP A 34 9.39 12.09 -2.47
N HIS A 35 8.47 11.77 -3.38
CA HIS A 35 8.62 11.85 -4.83
C HIS A 35 7.78 12.96 -5.46
N ALA A 36 7.16 13.83 -4.67
CA ALA A 36 6.21 14.83 -5.18
C ALA A 36 6.84 15.80 -6.19
N GLU A 37 8.01 16.33 -5.87
CA GLU A 37 8.72 17.25 -6.77
C GLU A 37 9.10 16.57 -8.09
N CYS A 38 9.56 15.32 -8.04
CA CYS A 38 9.91 14.60 -9.26
C CYS A 38 8.65 14.21 -10.06
N CYS A 39 7.53 13.90 -9.40
CA CYS A 39 6.25 13.66 -10.06
C CYS A 39 5.83 14.85 -10.90
N VAL A 40 5.76 16.05 -10.30
CA VAL A 40 5.31 17.26 -11.00
C VAL A 40 6.23 17.61 -12.17
N LYS A 41 7.56 17.60 -11.96
CA LYS A 41 8.53 17.84 -13.04
C LYS A 41 8.41 16.83 -14.18
N LEU A 42 8.08 15.57 -13.87
CA LEU A 42 7.83 14.56 -14.88
C LEU A 42 6.58 14.90 -15.67
N LEU A 43 5.48 15.19 -14.98
CA LEU A 43 4.20 15.51 -15.60
C LEU A 43 4.30 16.74 -16.51
N GLU A 44 4.91 17.83 -16.04
CA GLU A 44 5.15 19.04 -16.85
C GLU A 44 5.98 18.76 -18.10
N LYS A 45 6.95 17.84 -18.01
CA LYS A 45 7.75 17.42 -19.15
C LYS A 45 6.95 16.59 -20.15
N GLU A 46 6.11 15.67 -19.67
CA GLU A 46 5.36 14.75 -20.53
C GLU A 46 4.08 15.36 -21.11
N PHE A 47 3.55 16.41 -20.47
CA PHE A 47 2.33 17.12 -20.83
C PHE A 47 2.57 18.64 -20.81
N PRO A 48 3.33 19.19 -21.78
CA PRO A 48 3.82 20.57 -21.75
C PRO A 48 2.73 21.64 -21.87
N THR A 49 1.53 21.26 -22.29
CA THR A 49 0.36 22.15 -22.42
C THR A 49 -0.57 22.11 -21.21
N THR A 50 -0.30 21.23 -20.25
CA THR A 50 -1.16 21.02 -19.07
C THR A 50 -0.51 21.62 -17.84
N SER A 51 -1.28 22.39 -17.07
CA SER A 51 -0.86 22.93 -15.78
C SER A 51 -1.12 21.91 -14.66
N PHE A 52 -0.13 21.65 -13.81
CA PHE A 52 -0.26 20.69 -12.69
C PHE A 52 -0.24 21.39 -11.34
N TYR A 53 -1.19 21.05 -10.46
CA TYR A 53 -1.32 21.62 -9.12
C TYR A 53 -1.18 20.54 -8.05
N LEU A 54 -0.06 20.51 -7.34
CA LEU A 54 0.16 19.53 -6.28
C LEU A 54 -0.67 19.85 -5.03
N ILE A 55 -1.52 18.91 -4.62
CA ILE A 55 -2.24 18.92 -3.34
C ILE A 55 -1.36 18.27 -2.28
N GLN A 56 -0.79 19.09 -1.38
CA GLN A 56 0.15 18.62 -0.35
C GLN A 56 -0.53 18.16 0.95
N GLU A 57 -1.73 18.65 1.27
CA GLU A 57 -2.45 18.23 2.48
C GLU A 57 -3.48 17.14 2.16
N THR A 58 -3.17 15.89 2.49
CA THR A 58 -4.20 14.86 2.62
C THR A 58 -4.41 14.57 4.10
N LYS A 59 -5.29 15.34 4.75
CA LYS A 59 -5.75 15.04 6.13
C LYS A 59 -6.65 13.79 6.21
N CYS A 60 -6.87 13.13 5.07
CA CYS A 60 -7.78 12.01 4.92
C CYS A 60 -6.99 10.72 4.65
N ALA A 61 -7.65 9.57 4.83
CA ALA A 61 -7.05 8.27 4.55
C ALA A 61 -6.48 8.22 3.13
N PRO A 62 -5.45 7.38 2.86
CA PRO A 62 -4.80 7.28 1.54
C PRO A 62 -5.74 7.05 0.35
N CYS A 63 -6.97 6.61 0.59
CA CYS A 63 -7.99 6.33 -0.42
C CYS A 63 -8.97 7.47 -0.71
N CYS A 64 -8.96 8.53 0.10
CA CYS A 64 -9.88 9.66 -0.02
C CYS A 64 -9.41 10.65 -1.09
N LEU A 65 -10.30 11.04 -2.00
CA LEU A 65 -10.01 11.99 -3.08
C LEU A 65 -10.36 13.42 -2.65
N ASP A 66 -9.44 14.36 -2.83
CA ASP A 66 -9.66 15.78 -2.52
C ASP A 66 -10.20 16.56 -3.72
N ILE A 67 -11.46 16.23 -4.06
CA ILE A 67 -12.20 16.87 -5.16
C ILE A 67 -12.46 18.36 -4.89
N VAL A 68 -12.56 18.75 -3.62
CA VAL A 68 -12.87 20.14 -3.24
C VAL A 68 -11.67 21.02 -3.53
N THR A 69 -10.48 20.64 -3.08
CA THR A 69 -9.25 21.39 -3.36
C THR A 69 -8.97 21.43 -4.86
N ALA A 70 -9.15 20.31 -5.57
CA ALA A 70 -8.99 20.26 -7.03
C ALA A 70 -9.88 21.29 -7.74
N ARG A 71 -11.14 21.45 -7.30
CA ARG A 71 -12.05 22.45 -7.87
C ARG A 71 -11.68 23.88 -7.50
N ILE A 72 -11.20 24.11 -6.27
CA ILE A 72 -10.79 25.45 -5.81
C ILE A 72 -9.62 25.97 -6.64
N VAL A 73 -8.67 25.10 -7.00
CA VAL A 73 -7.54 25.47 -7.88
C VAL A 73 -7.92 25.57 -9.35
N GLY A 74 -9.20 25.35 -9.71
CA GLY A 74 -9.69 25.43 -11.08
C GLY A 74 -9.28 24.26 -11.97
N ALA A 75 -8.92 23.11 -11.39
CA ALA A 75 -8.58 21.93 -12.17
C ALA A 75 -9.81 21.32 -12.85
N ASP A 76 -9.62 20.86 -14.09
CA ASP A 76 -10.61 20.11 -14.87
C ASP A 76 -10.54 18.59 -14.61
N ALA A 77 -9.46 18.13 -13.98
CA ALA A 77 -9.27 16.76 -13.55
C ALA A 77 -8.46 16.65 -12.23
N LEU A 78 -8.65 15.53 -11.53
CA LEU A 78 -7.83 15.11 -10.41
C LEU A 78 -7.07 13.82 -10.78
N LEU A 79 -5.76 13.86 -10.65
CA LEU A 79 -4.85 12.74 -10.75
C LEU A 79 -4.46 12.30 -9.34
N HIS A 80 -4.82 11.08 -8.96
CA HIS A 80 -4.51 10.48 -7.66
C HIS A 80 -3.54 9.32 -7.79
N TYR A 81 -2.41 9.38 -7.10
CA TYR A 81 -1.48 8.25 -6.95
C TYR A 81 -1.59 7.63 -5.56
N GLY A 82 -2.01 6.38 -5.51
CA GLY A 82 -2.18 5.61 -4.27
C GLY A 82 -3.41 4.71 -4.30
N PRO A 83 -3.72 4.08 -3.16
CA PRO A 83 -4.91 3.24 -3.04
C PRO A 83 -6.18 4.06 -3.28
N ARG A 84 -7.25 3.43 -3.77
CA ARG A 84 -8.56 4.07 -4.00
C ARG A 84 -9.65 3.32 -3.24
N CYS A 85 -10.59 4.05 -2.65
CA CYS A 85 -11.71 3.38 -1.99
C CYS A 85 -12.63 2.77 -3.07
N HIS A 86 -13.14 1.56 -2.84
CA HIS A 86 -14.07 0.88 -3.77
C HIS A 86 -15.48 1.49 -3.81
N ALA A 87 -15.78 2.46 -2.95
CA ALA A 87 -17.09 3.11 -2.94
C ALA A 87 -17.28 3.91 -4.25
N PRO A 88 -18.44 3.76 -4.94
CA PRO A 88 -18.73 4.52 -6.14
C PRO A 88 -18.76 6.01 -5.81
N GLN A 89 -17.83 6.77 -6.40
CA GLN A 89 -17.78 8.21 -6.19
C GLN A 89 -18.58 8.91 -7.29
N ARG A 90 -19.56 9.72 -6.88
CA ARG A 90 -20.35 10.57 -7.79
C ARG A 90 -19.82 11.99 -7.69
N HIS A 91 -18.87 12.34 -8.56
CA HIS A 91 -18.40 13.71 -8.75
C HIS A 91 -18.36 14.05 -10.24
N SER A 92 -18.59 15.31 -10.57
CA SER A 92 -18.52 15.81 -11.95
C SER A 92 -17.09 16.04 -12.45
N LEU A 93 -16.11 16.09 -11.53
CA LEU A 93 -14.70 16.24 -11.87
C LEU A 93 -14.16 14.90 -12.43
N ALA A 94 -13.39 14.94 -13.50
CA ALA A 94 -12.70 13.76 -14.00
C ALA A 94 -11.67 13.30 -12.96
N VAL A 95 -11.65 12.01 -12.65
CA VAL A 95 -10.67 11.44 -11.71
C VAL A 95 -9.94 10.29 -12.37
N TYR A 96 -8.62 10.41 -12.34
CA TYR A 96 -7.68 9.38 -12.74
C TYR A 96 -6.97 8.86 -11.50
N SER A 97 -6.94 7.55 -11.31
CA SER A 97 -6.35 6.96 -10.10
C SER A 97 -5.43 5.82 -10.50
N PHE A 98 -4.20 5.89 -9.99
CA PHE A 98 -3.16 4.92 -10.25
C PHE A 98 -2.62 4.41 -8.90
N PRO A 99 -2.50 3.10 -8.69
CA PRO A 99 -1.86 2.59 -7.49
C PRO A 99 -0.38 3.00 -7.41
N GLY A 100 0.25 3.24 -8.57
CA GLY A 100 1.68 3.48 -8.71
C GLY A 100 2.48 2.19 -8.63
N LYS A 101 3.72 2.25 -9.11
CA LYS A 101 4.64 1.11 -9.14
C LYS A 101 5.91 1.43 -8.37
N MET A 102 5.86 1.31 -7.05
CA MET A 102 6.99 1.69 -6.22
C MET A 102 8.22 0.84 -6.59
N PRO A 103 9.37 1.47 -6.94
CA PRO A 103 10.56 0.73 -7.33
C PRO A 103 11.03 -0.17 -6.20
N LEU A 104 11.34 -1.41 -6.55
CA LEU A 104 11.92 -2.39 -5.65
C LEU A 104 12.91 -3.23 -6.45
N PRO A 105 14.22 -3.01 -6.33
CA PRO A 105 15.22 -3.89 -6.95
C PRO A 105 15.17 -5.30 -6.36
N ASP A 106 15.49 -6.32 -7.16
CA ASP A 106 15.44 -7.72 -6.73
C ASP A 106 16.36 -8.04 -5.54
N ASP A 107 17.54 -7.43 -5.52
CA ASP A 107 18.48 -7.59 -4.40
C ASP A 107 17.92 -7.00 -3.10
N ALA A 108 17.23 -5.86 -3.19
CA ALA A 108 16.58 -5.23 -2.04
C ALA A 108 15.39 -6.07 -1.55
N LEU A 109 14.61 -6.66 -2.46
CA LEU A 109 13.55 -7.62 -2.12
C LEU A 109 14.11 -8.83 -1.38
N ARG A 110 15.11 -9.51 -1.96
CA ARG A 110 15.73 -10.69 -1.36
C ARG A 110 16.31 -10.39 0.02
N GLU A 111 16.98 -9.25 0.16
CA GLU A 111 17.57 -8.84 1.44
C GLU A 111 16.50 -8.53 2.49
N ALA A 112 15.43 -7.83 2.11
CA ALA A 112 14.31 -7.53 3.02
C ALA A 112 13.62 -8.82 3.49
N VAL A 113 13.38 -9.77 2.58
CA VAL A 113 12.78 -11.08 2.90
C VAL A 113 13.71 -11.89 3.80
N ARG A 114 15.01 -11.94 3.50
CA ARG A 114 16.01 -12.64 4.31
C ARG A 114 16.04 -12.10 5.74
N ARG A 115 16.17 -10.79 5.90
CA ARG A 115 16.19 -10.13 7.23
C ARG A 115 14.88 -10.34 7.99
N GLY A 116 13.74 -10.22 7.31
CA GLY A 116 12.43 -10.48 7.91
C GLY A 116 12.30 -11.93 8.41
N LYS A 117 12.79 -12.91 7.63
CA LYS A 117 12.82 -14.31 8.03
C LYS A 117 13.73 -14.55 9.23
N GLU A 118 14.94 -13.98 9.25
CA GLU A 118 15.87 -14.12 10.38
C GLU A 118 15.32 -13.54 11.68
N ALA A 119 14.50 -12.49 11.57
CA ALA A 119 13.80 -11.91 12.70
C ALA A 119 12.57 -12.71 13.16
N CYS A 120 12.05 -13.58 12.29
CA CYS A 120 10.93 -14.44 12.61
C CYS A 120 11.42 -15.59 13.51
N LEU A 121 10.96 -15.62 14.75
CA LEU A 121 11.35 -16.63 15.72
C LEU A 121 10.56 -17.95 15.59
N LEU A 122 9.59 -18.01 14.66
CA LEU A 122 8.80 -19.21 14.43
C LEU A 122 9.55 -20.22 13.57
N GLU A 123 9.47 -21.48 13.96
CA GLU A 123 9.72 -22.58 13.03
C GLU A 123 8.62 -22.58 11.96
N THR A 124 8.99 -22.21 10.74
CA THR A 124 8.04 -22.01 9.63
C THR A 124 7.81 -23.26 8.79
N ARG A 125 8.42 -24.38 9.18
CA ARG A 125 8.24 -25.67 8.48
C ARG A 125 6.81 -26.16 8.69
N ASN A 126 6.14 -26.57 7.61
CA ASN A 126 4.75 -27.06 7.61
C ASN A 126 3.73 -26.07 8.20
N LYS A 127 3.99 -24.77 8.06
CA LYS A 127 3.11 -23.71 8.56
C LYS A 127 2.27 -23.11 7.42
N LYS A 128 1.02 -22.79 7.71
CA LYS A 128 0.14 -22.03 6.80
C LYS A 128 0.53 -20.57 6.87
N ILE A 129 1.02 -20.02 5.77
CA ILE A 129 1.50 -18.63 5.71
C ILE A 129 0.66 -17.86 4.71
N LEU A 130 0.08 -16.76 5.17
CA LEU A 130 -0.63 -15.82 4.32
C LEU A 130 0.27 -14.62 4.02
N VAL A 131 0.41 -14.27 2.75
CA VAL A 131 1.24 -13.14 2.31
C VAL A 131 0.34 -12.06 1.74
N GLU A 132 0.30 -10.90 2.38
CA GLU A 132 -0.41 -9.71 1.92
C GLU A 132 0.60 -8.68 1.44
N VAL A 133 0.46 -8.26 0.18
CA VAL A 133 1.36 -7.29 -0.46
C VAL A 133 0.66 -5.95 -0.57
N SER A 134 1.37 -4.88 -0.23
CA SER A 134 0.80 -3.54 -0.23
C SER A 134 0.47 -3.09 -1.65
N PRO A 135 -0.54 -2.22 -1.85
CA PRO A 135 -0.94 -1.72 -3.17
C PRO A 135 0.22 -1.14 -3.99
N GLU A 136 1.16 -0.44 -3.37
CA GLU A 136 2.31 0.17 -4.05
C GLU A 136 3.28 -0.84 -4.70
N TYR A 137 3.25 -2.10 -4.24
CA TYR A 137 4.03 -3.21 -4.77
C TYR A 137 3.16 -4.25 -5.47
N SER A 138 1.87 -3.97 -5.70
CA SER A 138 0.92 -4.92 -6.31
C SER A 138 1.36 -5.44 -7.68
N HIS A 139 2.03 -4.60 -8.47
CA HIS A 139 2.64 -4.94 -9.75
C HIS A 139 3.73 -6.04 -9.66
N ARG A 140 4.29 -6.29 -8.47
CA ARG A 140 5.27 -7.35 -8.19
C ARG A 140 4.75 -8.40 -7.21
N SER A 141 3.45 -8.41 -6.92
CA SER A 141 2.85 -9.27 -5.88
C SER A 141 3.25 -10.74 -6.02
N GLU A 142 3.20 -11.30 -7.22
CA GLU A 142 3.57 -12.70 -7.45
C GLU A 142 5.07 -12.97 -7.25
N THR A 143 5.95 -12.07 -7.66
CA THR A 143 7.38 -12.19 -7.38
C THR A 143 7.66 -12.14 -5.88
N ILE A 144 7.04 -11.19 -5.17
CA ILE A 144 7.19 -11.02 -3.72
C ILE A 144 6.68 -12.26 -2.98
N LYS A 145 5.49 -12.76 -3.32
CA LYS A 145 4.92 -13.99 -2.75
C LYS A 145 5.84 -15.18 -3.00
N THR A 146 6.41 -15.31 -4.20
CA THR A 146 7.33 -16.39 -4.57
C THR A 146 8.62 -16.34 -3.75
N GLU A 147 9.24 -15.17 -3.62
CA GLU A 147 10.45 -14.98 -2.80
C GLU A 147 10.20 -15.31 -1.33
N ILE A 148 9.07 -14.86 -0.78
CA ILE A 148 8.67 -15.20 0.59
C ILE A 148 8.44 -16.71 0.73
N ARG A 149 7.66 -17.34 -0.15
CA ARG A 149 7.42 -18.80 -0.10
C ARG A 149 8.73 -19.60 -0.16
N THR A 150 9.62 -19.21 -1.06
CA THR A 150 10.95 -19.82 -1.21
C THR A 150 11.78 -19.66 0.06
N ALA A 151 11.86 -18.44 0.60
CA ALA A 151 12.60 -18.17 1.82
C ALA A 151 12.05 -18.98 3.00
N PHE A 152 10.74 -19.06 3.15
CA PHE A 152 10.08 -19.74 4.26
C PHE A 152 9.94 -21.27 4.07
N ARG A 153 10.36 -21.81 2.91
CA ARG A 153 10.24 -23.23 2.52
C ARG A 153 8.80 -23.73 2.60
N ILE A 154 7.89 -22.95 2.05
CA ILE A 154 6.47 -23.32 1.92
C ILE A 154 6.34 -24.10 0.62
N ASP A 155 5.79 -25.32 0.68
CA ASP A 155 5.44 -26.07 -0.52
C ASP A 155 4.36 -25.29 -1.29
N ALA A 156 4.46 -25.25 -2.62
CA ALA A 156 3.66 -24.37 -3.49
C ALA A 156 2.15 -24.73 -3.56
N GLU A 157 1.64 -25.49 -2.60
CA GLU A 157 0.23 -25.84 -2.47
C GLU A 157 -0.41 -24.92 -1.44
N ASP A 158 -1.01 -23.84 -1.93
CA ASP A 158 -2.23 -23.23 -1.39
C ASP A 158 -2.52 -22.01 -2.30
N GLU A 159 -3.39 -22.23 -3.29
CA GLU A 159 -4.22 -21.16 -3.83
C GLU A 159 -4.89 -20.45 -2.65
N ASP A 160 -5.18 -19.14 -2.77
CA ASP A 160 -5.83 -18.36 -1.72
C ASP A 160 -6.92 -19.21 -1.06
N PRO A 161 -6.81 -19.53 0.25
CA PRO A 161 -7.71 -20.49 0.86
C PRO A 161 -9.14 -20.01 0.63
N PRO A 162 -10.07 -20.92 0.28
CA PRO A 162 -11.46 -20.54 0.07
C PRO A 162 -11.93 -19.69 1.25
N SER A 163 -12.77 -18.69 1.00
CA SER A 163 -13.19 -17.67 1.98
C SER A 163 -13.63 -18.23 3.33
N ASP A 164 -14.03 -19.50 3.34
CA ASP A 164 -14.61 -20.22 4.46
C ASP A 164 -13.55 -20.98 5.32
N GLU A 165 -12.28 -21.08 4.87
CA GLU A 165 -11.15 -21.71 5.57
C GLU A 165 -10.11 -20.71 6.12
N LEU A 166 -10.44 -19.41 6.19
CA LEU A 166 -9.57 -18.35 6.74
C LEU A 166 -9.24 -18.47 8.25
N PHE A 167 -9.54 -19.61 8.88
CA PHE A 167 -9.57 -19.77 10.32
C PHE A 167 -8.29 -20.36 10.95
N SER A 168 -7.28 -20.76 10.18
CA SER A 168 -5.98 -21.15 10.77
C SER A 168 -4.79 -20.75 9.88
N VAL A 169 -4.31 -19.53 10.05
CA VAL A 169 -3.02 -19.08 9.48
C VAL A 169 -1.99 -19.10 10.60
N ASP A 170 -0.85 -19.76 10.44
CA ASP A 170 0.20 -19.72 11.47
C ASP A 170 0.93 -18.38 11.46
N LEU A 171 1.22 -17.86 10.27
CA LEU A 171 1.97 -16.61 10.09
C LEU A 171 1.33 -15.74 9.01
N LEU A 172 0.99 -14.51 9.36
CA LEU A 172 0.66 -13.46 8.40
C LEU A 172 1.91 -12.66 8.07
N VAL A 173 2.35 -12.68 6.82
CA VAL A 173 3.42 -11.82 6.32
C VAL A 173 2.81 -10.62 5.60
N LEU A 174 3.11 -9.42 6.09
CA LEU A 174 2.68 -8.14 5.54
C LEU A 174 3.89 -7.49 4.86
N PHE A 175 3.83 -7.29 3.55
CA PHE A 175 4.95 -6.74 2.77
C PHE A 175 4.61 -5.36 2.20
N GLY A 176 5.24 -4.32 2.75
CA GLY A 176 5.05 -2.94 2.32
C GLY A 176 5.21 -1.94 3.46
N ARG A 177 4.73 -0.71 3.28
CA ARG A 177 4.84 0.33 4.31
C ARG A 177 3.91 0.08 5.51
N LYS A 178 4.40 0.37 6.72
CA LYS A 178 3.71 0.10 8.01
C LYS A 178 2.31 0.70 8.16
N SER A 179 2.04 1.84 7.52
CA SER A 179 0.75 2.53 7.60
C SER A 179 -0.41 1.73 6.98
N SER A 180 -0.12 0.79 6.09
CA SER A 180 -1.13 0.06 5.31
C SER A 180 -1.83 -1.07 6.08
N TYR A 181 -1.32 -1.49 7.24
CA TYR A 181 -1.74 -2.77 7.84
C TYR A 181 -2.19 -2.75 9.30
N SER A 182 -2.32 -1.57 9.90
CA SER A 182 -2.72 -1.45 11.30
C SER A 182 -4.10 -2.08 11.60
N SER A 183 -5.01 -2.06 10.62
CA SER A 183 -6.36 -2.63 10.68
C SER A 183 -6.35 -4.17 10.58
N PHE A 184 -5.56 -4.76 9.68
CA PHE A 184 -5.47 -6.20 9.46
C PHE A 184 -5.07 -6.97 10.73
N LEU A 185 -4.15 -6.40 11.51
CA LEU A 185 -3.72 -6.96 12.79
C LEU A 185 -4.83 -6.96 13.87
N THR A 186 -5.93 -6.26 13.64
CA THR A 186 -7.05 -6.15 14.59
C THR A 186 -8.33 -6.81 14.12
N THR A 187 -8.47 -7.10 12.83
CA THR A 187 -9.67 -7.71 12.24
C THR A 187 -9.56 -9.23 12.09
N ARG A 188 -8.35 -9.77 11.92
CA ARG A 188 -8.13 -11.23 11.85
C ARG A 188 -7.63 -11.73 13.21
N ASN A 189 -8.49 -12.42 13.95
CA ASN A 189 -8.14 -13.13 15.20
C ASN A 189 -7.56 -14.54 14.95
N SER A 190 -7.38 -14.94 13.69
CA SER A 190 -7.09 -16.31 13.28
C SER A 190 -5.64 -16.61 12.95
N PHE A 191 -4.70 -15.69 13.28
CA PHE A 191 -3.27 -15.94 13.09
C PHE A 191 -2.46 -15.98 14.39
N ALA A 192 -1.48 -16.89 14.44
CA ALA A 192 -0.63 -17.08 15.63
C ALA A 192 0.49 -16.02 15.73
N ALA A 193 1.01 -15.55 14.60
CA ALA A 193 1.96 -14.45 14.55
C ALA A 193 1.81 -13.60 13.28
N ALA A 194 2.36 -12.39 13.33
CA ALA A 194 2.49 -11.52 12.17
C ALA A 194 3.94 -11.05 12.01
N LEU A 195 4.42 -11.05 10.77
CA LEU A 195 5.68 -10.48 10.36
C LEU A 195 5.40 -9.36 9.35
N HIS A 196 5.82 -8.15 9.67
CA HIS A 196 5.81 -7.02 8.75
C HIS A 196 7.20 -6.79 8.19
N ILE A 197 7.31 -6.63 6.87
CA ILE A 197 8.55 -6.34 6.16
C ILE A 197 8.35 -5.05 5.37
N ASP A 198 9.09 -4.00 5.74
CA ASP A 198 9.14 -2.73 5.01
C ASP A 198 10.44 -2.67 4.21
N PRO A 199 10.39 -2.89 2.88
CA PRO A 199 11.59 -2.86 2.06
C PRO A 199 12.15 -1.43 1.89
N SER A 200 11.34 -0.39 2.10
CA SER A 200 11.77 1.00 1.88
C SER A 200 12.60 1.54 3.04
N GLU A 201 12.27 1.15 4.26
CA GLU A 201 13.04 1.49 5.47
C GLU A 201 14.06 0.39 5.84
N GLY A 202 14.00 -0.77 5.17
CA GLY A 202 14.73 -1.98 5.59
C GLY A 202 14.36 -2.40 7.02
N SER A 203 13.14 -2.09 7.45
CA SER A 203 12.64 -2.34 8.79
C SER A 203 11.72 -3.55 8.80
N PHE A 204 11.65 -4.25 9.92
CA PHE A 204 10.75 -5.37 10.10
C PHE A 204 10.16 -5.33 11.50
N PHE A 205 8.96 -5.88 11.64
CA PHE A 205 8.28 -5.99 12.92
C PHE A 205 7.66 -7.38 13.02
N TYR A 206 8.11 -8.15 13.99
CA TYR A 206 7.59 -9.47 14.28
C TYR A 206 6.80 -9.43 15.59
N SER A 207 5.58 -9.97 15.57
CA SER A 207 4.70 -10.02 16.73
C SER A 207 4.05 -11.39 16.86
N THR A 208 4.29 -12.03 17.99
CA THR A 208 3.48 -13.15 18.51
C THR A 208 2.35 -12.67 19.42
N GLU A 209 2.37 -11.40 19.84
CA GLU A 209 1.25 -10.78 20.52
C GLU A 209 0.11 -10.65 19.52
N THR A 210 -0.86 -11.56 19.63
CA THR A 210 -2.12 -11.52 18.89
C THR A 210 -2.88 -10.21 19.20
N ALA A 211 -3.90 -9.93 18.40
CA ALA A 211 -4.86 -8.82 18.56
C ALA A 211 -5.31 -8.58 20.02
N THR A 212 -5.19 -9.57 20.90
CA THR A 212 -5.39 -9.57 22.37
C THR A 212 -4.87 -8.32 23.09
N ARG A 213 -3.64 -7.85 22.87
CA ARG A 213 -3.14 -6.65 23.59
C ARG A 213 -3.83 -5.36 23.13
N ARG A 214 -4.02 -5.19 21.81
CA ARG A 214 -4.78 -4.05 21.26
C ARG A 214 -6.25 -4.12 21.62
N TYR A 215 -6.82 -5.32 21.69
CA TYR A 215 -8.19 -5.57 22.17
C TYR A 215 -8.31 -5.21 23.65
N ALA A 216 -7.36 -5.61 24.49
CA ALA A 216 -7.33 -5.24 25.91
C ALA A 216 -7.21 -3.72 26.10
N GLN A 217 -6.36 -3.05 25.32
CA GLN A 217 -6.26 -1.58 25.31
C GLN A 217 -7.57 -0.91 24.88
N ARG A 218 -8.19 -1.39 23.79
CA ARG A 218 -9.49 -0.87 23.31
C ARG A 218 -10.62 -1.13 24.30
N SER A 219 -10.67 -2.32 24.90
CA SER A 219 -11.65 -2.69 25.92
C SER A 219 -11.51 -1.81 27.16
N ALA A 220 -10.27 -1.55 27.63
CA ALA A 220 -10.02 -0.64 28.73
C ALA A 220 -10.44 0.82 28.43
N LEU A 221 -10.27 1.29 27.18
CA LEU A 221 -10.75 2.61 26.76
C LEU A 221 -12.28 2.68 26.75
N VAL A 222 -12.95 1.65 26.24
CA VAL A 222 -14.42 1.54 26.26
C VAL A 222 -14.96 1.51 27.69
N GLU A 223 -14.35 0.73 28.57
CA GLU A 223 -14.76 0.66 29.98
C GLU A 223 -14.51 1.97 30.74
N ARG A 224 -13.48 2.75 30.38
CA ARG A 224 -13.29 4.11 30.90
C ARG A 224 -14.38 5.06 30.39
N ALA A 225 -14.73 4.98 29.11
CA ALA A 225 -15.76 5.83 28.51
C ALA A 225 -17.17 5.54 29.05
N LYS A 226 -17.45 4.34 29.56
CA LYS A 226 -18.73 4.01 30.24
C LYS A 226 -18.84 4.56 31.66
N LYS A 227 -17.72 4.93 32.29
CA LYS A 227 -17.64 5.36 33.70
C LYS A 227 -17.58 6.88 33.88
N GLY A 228 -17.53 7.64 32.78
CA GLY A 228 -17.60 9.10 32.75
C GLY A 228 -18.82 9.55 31.96
#